data_AF-A0A1E3P7Y2-F1
#
_entry.id   AF-A0A1E3P7Y2-F1
#
_cell.length_a   1.000
_cell.length_b   1.000
_cell.length_c   1.000
_cell.angle_alpha   90.00
_cell.angle_beta   90.00
_cell.angle_gamma   90.00
#
_symmetry.space_group_name_H-M   'P 1'
#
loop_
_entity.id
_entity.type
_entity.pdbx_description
1 polymer ?
#
loop_
_entity_poly.entity_id
_entity_poly.type
_entity_poly.pdbx_seq_one_letter_code
_entity_poly.pdbx_strand_id
1 'polypeptide(L)'
;MASSTPRTPKSPKPSIITQSPRPLSTPQSENASKGLNILLQNAAANATSASPLSAIFLVQFDVKSGYMLKWSKTVSENVSLKGVEYKSLPSGLHEVERDVISFVQLQQGDPEPESQPFDNLLYGVSVFHQNLNESVGGSRNKVKMFSLGILVDPLTQVYAKSSVSKFSGDLPTWKPMHFTTGLEYVDQLHKLLDDWDNSSEDYSTFEDFFDKHSSKIDLLDVIGSKSPKATVPKIDTQTLHSSLMGKHHSHHFLLNLTNLLEALGPLIFRVWRSALLRERILLFDAPSVELNCSFAYCLAILSTIPQEIHWLLNESGCWATSSLQFIQPVYSIGVNDIDWLKSLINSDPENHRNTSFIASSTDEILLFKSTLYDISVQFNQPHHVATKVPKVFLVEAAIPGSKNTDPLRATQRDLKRFKVLATEFNLCNEDGELKCPNAAKLTDEAVDSTEDPQQTTESDGVPWWQEVSEPASWRQLAWSGFYWWASAGENEKIEEEQEVDGLKEMGDYNKNEVERSLVLVGYFQNLTKRIFTTIADIINNENEEDSKDNDDSELVDKTIWIEPADIFEMGLDPYSKQDAEFVVKLIQVWWNRKAQVGSKLSNLCCF
;
A
#
# COMPACT_ATOMS: atom_id res chain seq x y z
N MET A 1 -93.74 -25.77 -5.70
CA MET A 1 -92.90 -25.19 -4.65
C MET A 1 -91.61 -25.99 -4.61
N ALA A 2 -90.55 -25.48 -5.26
CA ALA A 2 -89.26 -26.14 -5.36
C ALA A 2 -88.24 -25.27 -4.64
N SER A 3 -87.54 -25.86 -3.67
CA SER A 3 -86.64 -25.17 -2.73
C SER A 3 -85.33 -24.78 -3.42
N SER A 4 -85.03 -23.49 -3.34
CA SER A 4 -83.79 -22.85 -3.78
C SER A 4 -82.62 -23.14 -2.82
N THR A 5 -81.61 -23.86 -3.29
CA THR A 5 -80.26 -23.89 -2.69
C THR A 5 -79.43 -22.73 -3.24
N PRO A 6 -78.76 -21.91 -2.42
CA PRO A 6 -77.91 -20.82 -2.91
C PRO A 6 -76.56 -21.33 -3.43
N ARG A 7 -76.18 -20.90 -4.63
CA ARG A 7 -74.84 -21.06 -5.18
C ARG A 7 -73.89 -20.08 -4.49
N THR A 8 -72.89 -20.59 -3.80
CA THR A 8 -71.73 -19.81 -3.33
C THR A 8 -70.78 -19.52 -4.51
N PRO A 9 -70.28 -18.29 -4.68
CA PRO A 9 -69.29 -17.97 -5.70
C PRO A 9 -67.92 -18.56 -5.32
N LYS A 10 -67.28 -19.25 -6.26
CA LYS A 10 -65.90 -19.73 -6.13
C LYS A 10 -64.98 -18.51 -6.05
N SER A 11 -64.25 -18.37 -4.95
CA SER A 11 -63.13 -17.43 -4.82
C SER A 11 -61.99 -17.83 -5.77
N PRO A 12 -61.29 -16.86 -6.40
CA PRO A 12 -60.12 -17.15 -7.21
C PRO A 12 -58.96 -17.61 -6.32
N LYS A 13 -58.23 -18.64 -6.77
CA LYS A 13 -56.99 -19.12 -6.12
C LYS A 13 -55.96 -17.99 -6.07
N PRO A 14 -55.24 -17.77 -4.95
CA PRO A 14 -54.11 -16.86 -4.96
C PRO A 14 -52.98 -17.49 -5.78
N SER A 15 -52.67 -16.85 -6.91
CA SER A 15 -51.42 -17.07 -7.63
C SER A 15 -50.28 -16.56 -6.76
N ILE A 16 -49.55 -17.49 -6.14
CA ILE A 16 -48.25 -17.20 -5.51
C ILE A 16 -47.29 -16.93 -6.67
N ILE A 17 -47.12 -15.65 -7.00
CA ILE A 17 -46.01 -15.19 -7.83
C ILE A 17 -44.83 -15.12 -6.86
N THR A 18 -43.99 -16.14 -6.87
CA THR A 18 -42.62 -16.07 -6.34
C THR A 18 -41.89 -15.03 -7.19
N GLN A 19 -41.93 -13.76 -6.78
CA GLN A 19 -41.00 -12.77 -7.28
C GLN A 19 -39.64 -13.15 -6.74
N SER A 20 -38.70 -13.44 -7.64
CA SER A 20 -37.28 -13.44 -7.33
C SER A 20 -36.91 -12.11 -6.66
N PRO A 21 -35.95 -12.09 -5.71
CA PRO A 21 -35.48 -10.84 -5.15
C PRO A 21 -35.06 -9.93 -6.30
N ARG A 22 -35.60 -8.71 -6.35
CA ARG A 22 -35.06 -7.70 -7.26
C ARG A 22 -33.61 -7.45 -6.85
N PRO A 23 -32.66 -7.42 -7.79
CA PRO A 23 -31.35 -6.84 -7.48
C PRO A 23 -31.61 -5.44 -6.96
N LEU A 24 -31.02 -5.13 -5.80
CA LEU A 24 -31.05 -3.80 -5.22
C LEU A 24 -30.57 -2.85 -6.33
N SER A 25 -31.45 -1.95 -6.76
CA SER A 25 -31.03 -0.86 -7.65
C SER A 25 -30.00 -0.05 -6.87
N THR A 26 -28.74 -0.18 -7.25
CA THR A 26 -27.68 0.75 -6.86
C THR A 26 -28.23 2.16 -7.06
N PRO A 27 -28.09 3.07 -6.08
CA PRO A 27 -28.31 4.49 -6.36
C PRO A 27 -27.48 4.81 -7.60
N GLN A 28 -28.09 5.41 -8.63
CA GLN A 28 -27.35 5.92 -9.78
C GLN A 28 -26.28 6.88 -9.25
N SER A 29 -25.06 6.36 -9.14
CA SER A 29 -23.89 7.07 -8.65
C SER A 29 -23.38 7.98 -9.76
N GLU A 30 -24.14 9.02 -10.09
CA GLU A 30 -23.66 10.08 -10.99
C GLU A 30 -22.47 10.87 -10.40
N ASN A 31 -22.05 10.58 -9.16
CA ASN A 31 -20.87 11.14 -8.52
C ASN A 31 -20.00 10.07 -7.83
N ALA A 32 -19.67 8.97 -8.53
CA ALA A 32 -18.58 8.10 -8.07
C ALA A 32 -17.29 8.94 -8.09
N SER A 33 -16.81 9.34 -6.91
CA SER A 33 -15.53 10.00 -6.77
C SER A 33 -14.44 9.06 -7.26
N LYS A 34 -13.76 9.44 -8.35
CA LYS A 34 -12.77 8.65 -9.11
C LYS A 34 -11.48 8.31 -8.33
N GLY A 35 -11.56 7.87 -7.07
CA GLY A 35 -10.41 7.83 -6.14
C GLY A 35 -9.79 9.21 -5.86
N LEU A 36 -10.29 10.27 -6.50
CA LEU A 36 -9.75 11.62 -6.45
C LEU A 36 -9.96 12.26 -5.09
N ASN A 37 -11.03 11.94 -4.34
CA ASN A 37 -11.32 12.60 -3.05
C ASN A 37 -10.16 12.51 -2.04
N ILE A 38 -9.52 11.35 -2.01
CA ILE A 38 -8.30 11.03 -1.24
C ILE A 38 -7.15 11.99 -1.61
N LEU A 39 -6.96 12.25 -2.91
CA LEU A 39 -5.85 13.07 -3.42
C LEU A 39 -6.22 14.55 -3.61
N LEU A 40 -7.51 14.89 -3.64
CA LEU A 40 -8.03 16.26 -3.65
C LEU A 40 -7.69 16.97 -2.34
N GLN A 41 -7.72 16.24 -1.23
CA GLN A 41 -7.20 16.69 0.06
C GLN A 41 -5.68 16.92 -0.01
N ASN A 42 -4.95 16.06 -0.74
CA ASN A 42 -3.50 16.20 -0.97
C ASN A 42 -3.14 17.42 -1.80
N ALA A 43 -3.82 17.65 -2.92
CA ALA A 43 -3.55 18.77 -3.79
C ALA A 43 -3.92 20.12 -3.17
N ALA A 44 -5.01 20.17 -2.39
CA ALA A 44 -5.39 21.38 -1.66
C ALA A 44 -4.34 21.76 -0.61
N ALA A 45 -3.67 20.78 0.02
CA ALA A 45 -2.59 21.00 0.97
C ALA A 45 -1.23 21.30 0.30
N ASN A 46 -0.93 20.64 -0.83
CA ASN A 46 0.30 20.79 -1.62
C ASN A 46 0.41 22.11 -2.41
N ALA A 47 -0.62 22.95 -2.40
CA ALA A 47 -0.55 24.30 -2.97
C ALA A 47 0.39 25.25 -2.19
N THR A 48 1.25 24.75 -1.29
CA THR A 48 2.05 25.53 -0.34
C THR A 48 3.53 25.12 -0.30
N SER A 49 4.38 26.01 0.25
CA SER A 49 5.85 25.91 0.31
C SER A 49 6.37 24.61 0.91
N ALA A 50 7.58 24.22 0.47
CA ALA A 50 8.34 23.04 0.92
C ALA A 50 8.48 22.94 2.45
N SER A 51 8.72 21.72 2.93
CA SER A 51 8.65 21.38 4.36
C SER A 51 9.87 21.83 5.15
N PRO A 52 9.69 22.52 6.29
CA PRO A 52 10.80 23.09 7.04
C PRO A 52 11.72 21.99 7.57
N LEU A 53 13.02 22.14 7.33
CA LEU A 53 14.01 21.15 7.72
C LEU A 53 14.23 21.15 9.24
N SER A 54 14.20 19.96 9.83
CA SER A 54 14.55 19.72 11.23
C SER A 54 16.04 19.43 11.41
N ALA A 55 16.66 18.76 10.44
CA ALA A 55 18.10 18.53 10.40
C ALA A 55 18.60 18.33 8.96
N ILE A 56 19.91 18.54 8.77
CA ILE A 56 20.69 18.07 7.64
C ILE A 56 21.95 17.37 8.17
N PHE A 57 22.43 16.35 7.48
CA PHE A 57 23.59 15.59 7.89
C PHE A 57 24.30 14.95 6.70
N LEU A 58 25.61 14.75 6.85
CA LEU A 58 26.47 14.06 5.90
C LEU A 58 27.08 12.83 6.58
N VAL A 59 26.88 11.68 5.97
CA VAL A 59 27.41 10.40 6.41
C VAL A 59 28.42 9.89 5.39
N GLN A 60 29.50 9.29 5.88
CA GLN A 60 30.55 8.69 5.07
C GLN A 60 30.81 7.26 5.52
N PHE A 61 31.08 6.36 4.58
CA PHE A 61 31.68 5.06 4.90
C PHE A 61 33.19 5.18 5.02
N ASP A 62 33.74 4.73 6.15
CA ASP A 62 35.17 4.55 6.36
C ASP A 62 35.52 3.07 6.46
N VAL A 63 36.63 2.68 5.81
CA VAL A 63 37.05 1.28 5.72
C VAL A 63 37.40 0.66 7.08
N LYS A 64 37.81 1.47 8.07
CA LYS A 64 38.20 0.99 9.41
C LYS A 64 37.08 1.12 10.43
N SER A 65 36.38 2.24 10.41
CA SER A 65 35.37 2.59 11.42
C SER A 65 33.94 2.25 10.99
N GLY A 66 33.72 1.90 9.72
CA GLY A 66 32.39 1.65 9.15
C GLY A 66 31.65 2.95 8.85
N TYR A 67 30.33 2.97 9.05
CA TYR A 67 29.50 4.15 8.83
C TYR A 67 29.77 5.22 9.88
N MET A 68 30.04 6.45 9.44
CA MET A 68 30.33 7.58 10.33
C MET A 68 29.55 8.83 9.92
N LEU A 69 28.96 9.49 10.91
CA LEU A 69 28.41 10.84 10.76
C LEU A 69 29.57 11.83 10.65
N LYS A 70 29.79 12.40 9.46
CA LYS A 70 30.91 13.32 9.17
C LYS A 70 30.59 14.75 9.58
N TRP A 71 29.35 15.19 9.32
CA TRP A 71 28.90 16.54 9.61
C TRP A 71 27.37 16.55 9.81
N SER A 72 26.86 17.49 10.60
CA SER A 72 25.42 17.66 10.79
C SER A 72 25.05 19.04 11.33
N LYS A 73 23.83 19.49 11.03
CA LYS A 73 23.22 20.70 11.58
C LYS A 73 21.74 20.44 11.88
N THR A 74 21.28 20.86 13.06
CA THR A 74 19.90 20.65 13.52
C THR A 74 19.22 21.97 13.89
N VAL A 75 17.89 22.01 13.83
CA VAL A 75 17.10 23.18 14.23
C VAL A 75 17.06 23.38 15.75
N SER A 76 17.15 22.27 16.50
CA SER A 76 17.15 22.24 17.96
C SER A 76 17.96 21.05 18.48
N GLU A 77 18.36 21.12 19.75
CA GLU A 77 19.08 20.04 20.44
C GLU A 77 18.21 18.78 20.68
N ASN A 78 16.88 18.90 20.55
CA ASN A 78 15.93 17.80 20.76
C ASN A 78 15.83 16.85 19.56
N VAL A 79 16.41 17.21 18.41
CA VAL A 79 16.43 16.36 17.22
C VAL A 79 17.60 15.38 17.34
N SER A 80 17.29 14.11 17.61
CA SER A 80 18.31 13.07 17.77
C SER A 80 18.77 12.52 16.43
N LEU A 81 20.05 12.69 16.13
CA LEU A 81 20.71 12.06 14.98
C LEU A 81 21.35 10.72 15.33
N LYS A 82 21.08 10.16 16.51
CA LYS A 82 21.68 8.90 16.96
C LYS A 82 21.27 7.78 16.00
N GLY A 83 22.26 7.15 15.40
CA GLY A 83 22.09 5.98 14.53
C GLY A 83 21.62 6.31 13.12
N VAL A 84 21.56 7.59 12.73
CA VAL A 84 21.14 8.02 11.39
C VAL A 84 22.10 7.50 10.31
N GLU A 85 23.38 7.36 10.66
CA GLU A 85 24.45 6.87 9.80
C GLU A 85 24.22 5.43 9.30
N TYR A 86 23.45 4.64 10.04
CA TYR A 86 23.09 3.27 9.68
C TYR A 86 21.78 3.17 8.88
N LYS A 87 21.04 4.27 8.76
CA LYS A 87 19.78 4.37 7.99
C LYS A 87 19.99 5.04 6.64
N SER A 88 20.93 5.97 6.57
CA SER A 88 21.17 6.81 5.40
C SER A 88 22.08 6.17 4.35
N LEU A 89 22.68 5.03 4.65
CA LEU A 89 23.51 4.27 3.71
C LEU A 89 22.88 2.91 3.44
N PRO A 90 22.91 2.43 2.19
CA PRO A 90 22.40 1.11 1.88
C PRO A 90 23.32 0.06 2.52
N SER A 91 22.73 -0.99 3.10
CA SER A 91 23.49 -2.13 3.64
C SER A 91 23.90 -3.09 2.51
N GLY A 92 25.06 -3.74 2.66
CA GLY A 92 25.48 -4.86 1.81
C GLY A 92 26.14 -4.52 0.46
N LEU A 93 26.03 -5.45 -0.50
CA LEU A 93 26.50 -5.36 -1.90
C LEU A 93 25.55 -4.47 -2.71
N HIS A 94 25.44 -3.20 -2.34
CA HIS A 94 24.64 -2.26 -3.12
C HIS A 94 25.39 -1.86 -4.40
N GLU A 95 24.84 -2.22 -5.56
CA GLU A 95 25.54 -2.13 -6.86
C GLU A 95 25.21 -0.84 -7.63
N VAL A 96 24.39 0.07 -7.09
CA VAL A 96 23.96 1.28 -7.80
C VAL A 96 24.83 2.47 -7.40
N GLU A 97 25.31 3.25 -8.37
CA GLU A 97 26.12 4.45 -8.10
C GLU A 97 25.38 5.53 -7.31
N ARG A 98 24.05 5.63 -7.51
CA ARG A 98 23.19 6.62 -6.88
C ARG A 98 21.87 5.97 -6.44
N ASP A 99 21.40 6.30 -5.25
CA ASP A 99 20.12 5.82 -4.73
C ASP A 99 19.49 6.86 -3.79
N VAL A 100 18.19 6.76 -3.56
CA VAL A 100 17.44 7.61 -2.61
C VAL A 100 16.88 6.73 -1.50
N ILE A 101 17.26 7.03 -0.27
CA ILE A 101 16.89 6.24 0.89
C ILE A 101 15.96 7.05 1.76
N SER A 102 14.74 6.55 1.95
CA SER A 102 13.79 7.09 2.91
C SER A 102 13.72 6.22 4.15
N PHE A 103 13.57 6.85 5.30
CA PHE A 103 13.55 6.19 6.60
C PHE A 103 12.80 7.06 7.62
N VAL A 104 12.49 6.51 8.78
CA VAL A 104 11.93 7.26 9.91
C VAL A 104 12.93 7.37 11.06
N GLN A 105 12.89 8.47 11.79
CA GLN A 105 13.74 8.73 12.95
C GLN A 105 12.89 9.17 14.14
N LEU A 106 13.16 8.63 15.32
CA LEU A 106 12.45 9.02 16.54
C LEU A 106 12.90 10.40 17.02
N GLN A 107 11.93 11.24 17.36
CA GLN A 107 12.20 12.47 18.10
C GLN A 107 12.52 12.13 19.57
N GLN A 108 13.49 12.83 20.17
CA GLN A 108 13.77 12.69 21.60
C GLN A 108 12.77 13.51 22.42
N GLY A 109 12.08 12.84 23.34
CA GLY A 109 11.12 13.42 24.28
C GLY A 109 10.33 12.30 24.97
N ASP A 110 9.90 12.53 26.21
CA ASP A 110 8.96 11.60 26.86
C ASP A 110 7.65 11.63 26.03
N PRO A 111 7.16 10.47 25.56
CA PRO A 111 5.90 10.43 24.83
C PRO A 111 4.80 11.01 25.70
N GLU A 112 3.98 11.89 25.13
CA GLU A 112 2.78 12.34 25.83
C GLU A 112 1.90 11.11 26.13
N PRO A 113 1.30 11.00 27.33
CA PRO A 113 0.61 9.78 27.76
C PRO A 113 -0.57 9.34 26.87
N GLU A 114 -0.99 10.17 25.90
CA GLU A 114 -2.06 9.88 24.94
C GLU A 114 -1.58 9.88 23.46
N SER A 115 -0.27 9.97 23.18
CA SER A 115 0.24 10.01 21.81
C SER A 115 0.11 8.66 21.10
N GLN A 116 -0.29 8.66 19.82
CA GLN A 116 -0.27 7.43 19.02
C GLN A 116 1.17 6.95 18.80
N PRO A 117 1.39 5.65 18.51
CA PRO A 117 2.74 5.08 18.45
C PRO A 117 3.67 5.72 17.41
N PHE A 118 3.10 6.41 16.41
CA PHE A 118 3.83 7.01 15.28
C PHE A 118 3.84 8.54 15.30
N ASP A 119 3.30 9.19 16.33
CA ASP A 119 3.20 10.65 16.37
C ASP A 119 4.55 11.35 16.57
N ASN A 120 5.54 10.65 17.14
CA ASN A 120 6.89 11.18 17.41
C ASN A 120 7.92 10.81 16.34
N LEU A 121 7.49 10.62 15.08
CA LEU A 121 8.37 10.27 13.96
C LEU A 121 8.74 11.48 13.10
N LEU A 122 10.04 11.65 12.89
CA LEU A 122 10.62 12.48 11.84
C LEU A 122 10.82 11.62 10.59
N TYR A 123 10.57 12.21 9.42
CA TYR A 123 10.77 11.56 8.13
C TYR A 123 12.12 12.00 7.57
N GLY A 124 12.93 11.00 7.19
CA GLY A 124 14.25 11.18 6.64
C GLY A 124 14.30 10.83 5.17
N VAL A 125 15.02 11.64 4.41
CA VAL A 125 15.37 11.40 3.01
C VAL A 125 16.86 11.64 2.86
N SER A 126 17.57 10.66 2.31
CA SER A 126 19.01 10.78 2.04
C SER A 126 19.36 10.32 0.64
N VAL A 127 20.22 11.09 -0.01
CA VAL A 127 20.77 10.74 -1.33
C VAL A 127 22.13 10.07 -1.15
N PHE A 128 22.30 8.91 -1.76
CA PHE A 128 23.52 8.10 -1.70
C PHE A 128 24.31 8.25 -2.99
N HIS A 129 25.63 8.40 -2.90
CA HIS A 129 26.58 8.36 -4.02
C HIS A 129 27.78 7.45 -3.72
N GLN A 130 28.19 6.66 -4.71
CA GLN A 130 29.44 5.88 -4.68
C GLN A 130 30.22 5.90 -6.00
N ASN A 131 31.54 5.69 -5.93
CA ASN A 131 32.43 5.64 -7.10
C ASN A 131 32.73 4.20 -7.56
N LEU A 132 31.82 3.57 -8.32
CA LEU A 132 32.04 2.21 -8.84
C LEU A 132 33.23 2.15 -9.80
N ASN A 133 33.39 3.14 -10.69
CA ASN A 133 34.39 3.12 -11.77
C ASN A 133 35.86 3.23 -11.30
N GLU A 134 36.14 3.74 -10.10
CA GLU A 134 37.50 3.83 -9.54
C GLU A 134 37.93 2.56 -8.77
N SER A 135 36.98 1.64 -8.54
CA SER A 135 37.17 0.42 -7.75
C SER A 135 37.67 -0.79 -8.58
N VAL A 136 37.58 -0.72 -9.91
CA VAL A 136 37.92 -1.80 -10.87
C VAL A 136 39.40 -2.24 -10.79
N GLY A 137 40.26 -1.47 -10.12
CA GLY A 137 41.67 -1.80 -9.86
C GLY A 137 41.97 -2.53 -8.52
N GLY A 138 40.96 -3.05 -7.81
CA GLY A 138 41.14 -3.90 -6.61
C GLY A 138 41.70 -3.19 -5.36
N SER A 139 41.86 -1.87 -5.40
CA SER A 139 42.35 -1.08 -4.26
C SER A 139 41.19 -0.62 -3.40
N ARG A 140 40.81 -1.42 -2.39
CA ARG A 140 39.74 -1.10 -1.41
C ARG A 140 39.85 0.28 -0.76
N ASN A 141 41.05 0.87 -0.72
CA ASN A 141 41.30 2.21 -0.18
C ASN A 141 40.81 3.37 -1.06
N LYS A 142 40.25 3.11 -2.26
CA LYS A 142 39.71 4.14 -3.16
C LYS A 142 38.19 4.25 -3.15
N VAL A 143 37.49 3.33 -2.49
CA VAL A 143 36.03 3.36 -2.42
C VAL A 143 35.60 4.53 -1.55
N LYS A 144 34.83 5.43 -2.14
CA LYS A 144 34.23 6.59 -1.51
C LYS A 144 32.72 6.43 -1.59
N MET A 145 32.08 6.40 -0.42
CA MET A 145 30.63 6.32 -0.31
C MET A 145 30.18 7.42 0.63
N PHE A 146 29.26 8.24 0.14
CA PHE A 146 28.71 9.37 0.88
C PHE A 146 27.19 9.33 0.81
N SER A 147 26.57 9.83 1.87
CA SER A 147 25.14 10.07 1.90
C SER A 147 24.85 11.42 2.53
N LEU A 148 24.11 12.26 1.80
CA LEU A 148 23.62 13.54 2.31
C LEU A 148 22.14 13.40 2.60
N GLY A 149 21.74 13.59 3.84
CA GLY A 149 20.37 13.40 4.27
C GLY A 149 19.80 14.57 5.06
N ILE A 150 18.48 14.62 5.09
CA ILE A 150 17.69 15.60 5.84
C ILE A 150 16.67 14.87 6.72
N LEU A 151 16.24 15.54 7.78
CA LEU A 151 15.07 15.14 8.58
C LEU A 151 14.03 16.25 8.54
N VAL A 152 12.77 15.85 8.46
CA VAL A 152 11.63 16.76 8.47
C VAL A 152 10.59 16.26 9.47
N ASP A 153 10.06 17.19 10.25
CA ASP A 153 8.89 16.97 11.09
C ASP A 153 7.62 17.31 10.30
N PRO A 154 6.78 16.32 9.95
CA PRO A 154 5.56 16.58 9.20
C PRO A 154 4.51 17.35 10.03
N LEU A 155 4.50 17.20 11.36
CA LEU A 155 3.51 17.84 12.23
C LEU A 155 3.81 19.31 12.45
N THR A 156 5.08 19.71 12.42
CA THR A 156 5.48 21.13 12.45
C THR A 156 4.82 21.93 11.33
N GLN A 157 4.58 21.34 10.15
CA GLN A 157 3.81 21.99 9.08
C GLN A 157 2.33 22.18 9.40
N VAL A 158 1.72 21.18 10.05
CA VAL A 158 0.28 21.18 10.39
C VAL A 158 -0.01 22.22 11.47
N TYR A 159 0.86 22.31 12.49
CA TYR A 159 0.73 23.30 13.56
C TYR A 159 1.04 24.73 13.10
N ALA A 160 1.93 24.92 12.11
CA ALA A 160 2.20 26.24 11.55
C ALA A 160 1.05 26.80 10.69
N LYS A 161 0.26 25.91 10.06
CA LYS A 161 -0.77 26.29 9.08
C LYS A 161 -2.20 26.27 9.64
N SER A 162 -2.45 25.55 10.73
CA SER A 162 -3.77 25.50 11.34
C SER A 162 -3.87 26.46 12.52
N SER A 163 -4.83 27.39 12.48
CA SER A 163 -5.29 28.12 13.69
C SER A 163 -6.03 27.20 14.67
N VAL A 164 -5.86 25.88 14.53
CA VAL A 164 -6.50 24.82 15.30
C VAL A 164 -5.56 24.54 16.47
N SER A 165 -6.03 24.85 17.67
CA SER A 165 -5.25 24.64 18.89
C SER A 165 -4.85 23.17 19.03
N LYS A 166 -3.68 22.91 19.62
CA LYS A 166 -3.28 21.59 20.17
C LYS A 166 -4.36 20.88 21.03
N PHE A 167 -5.45 21.58 21.39
CA PHE A 167 -6.50 21.14 22.31
C PHE A 167 -7.80 20.68 21.66
N SER A 168 -8.00 20.84 20.34
CA SER A 168 -9.20 20.33 19.67
C SER A 168 -8.85 19.01 18.98
N GLY A 169 -9.26 17.89 19.56
CA GLY A 169 -9.05 16.52 19.06
C GLY A 169 -9.68 16.17 17.71
N ASP A 170 -9.98 17.17 16.87
CA ASP A 170 -10.49 17.00 15.52
C ASP A 170 -9.39 17.36 14.51
N LEU A 171 -8.49 16.42 14.22
CA LEU A 171 -7.67 16.45 13.00
C LEU A 171 -8.15 15.37 12.04
N PRO A 172 -8.80 15.72 10.91
CA PRO A 172 -8.78 14.87 9.73
C PRO A 172 -7.68 15.40 8.79
N THR A 173 -6.42 15.31 9.22
CA THR A 173 -5.29 15.64 8.34
C THR A 173 -4.80 14.34 7.75
N TRP A 174 -5.25 14.00 6.55
CA TRP A 174 -4.28 13.87 5.47
C TRP A 174 -3.05 12.97 5.71
N LYS A 175 -3.06 11.89 6.52
CA LYS A 175 -1.80 11.28 7.04
C LYS A 175 -0.82 10.91 5.91
N PRO A 176 -1.27 10.37 4.76
CA PRO A 176 -0.33 9.99 3.71
C PRO A 176 0.46 11.13 3.05
N MET A 177 0.10 12.40 3.27
CA MET A 177 0.95 13.52 2.82
C MET A 177 2.27 13.58 3.59
N HIS A 178 2.25 13.20 4.86
CA HIS A 178 3.44 13.19 5.72
C HIS A 178 4.45 12.14 5.26
N PHE A 179 3.99 11.11 4.56
CA PHE A 179 4.82 9.99 4.14
C PHE A 179 5.79 10.41 3.03
N THR A 180 5.40 11.35 2.16
CA THR A 180 6.25 11.83 1.05
C THR A 180 7.08 13.06 1.39
N THR A 181 7.04 13.53 2.64
CA THR A 181 7.74 14.72 3.07
C THR A 181 9.26 14.56 2.95
N GLY A 182 9.93 15.58 2.40
CA GLY A 182 11.38 15.60 2.18
C GLY A 182 11.78 15.25 0.75
N LEU A 183 10.90 14.59 -0.02
CA LEU A 183 11.17 14.25 -1.43
C LEU A 183 11.35 15.50 -2.31
N GLU A 184 10.82 16.66 -1.89
CA GLU A 184 11.05 17.98 -2.51
C GLU A 184 12.51 18.38 -2.65
N TYR A 185 13.36 17.82 -1.80
CA TYR A 185 14.76 18.21 -1.71
C TYR A 185 15.69 17.27 -2.47
N VAL A 186 15.24 16.10 -2.94
CA VAL A 186 16.10 15.06 -3.55
C VAL A 186 17.03 15.61 -4.64
N ASP A 187 16.48 16.32 -5.62
CA ASP A 187 17.29 16.90 -6.71
C ASP A 187 18.32 17.92 -6.21
N GLN A 188 17.93 18.73 -5.22
CA GLN A 188 18.81 19.73 -4.61
C GLN A 188 19.91 19.05 -3.79
N LEU A 189 19.59 17.97 -3.08
CA LEU A 189 20.56 17.20 -2.29
C LEU A 189 21.57 16.49 -3.20
N HIS A 190 21.13 15.88 -4.29
CA HIS A 190 22.05 15.30 -5.28
C HIS A 190 23.00 16.35 -5.83
N LYS A 191 22.48 17.52 -6.20
CA LYS A 191 23.30 18.63 -6.70
C LYS A 191 24.30 19.12 -5.65
N LEU A 192 23.87 19.30 -4.40
CA LEU A 192 24.73 19.72 -3.31
C LEU A 192 25.88 18.72 -3.07
N LEU A 193 25.58 17.43 -3.13
CA LEU A 193 26.58 16.38 -2.95
C LEU A 193 27.54 16.27 -4.15
N ASP A 194 27.04 16.49 -5.37
CA ASP A 194 27.85 16.54 -6.61
C ASP A 194 28.81 17.76 -6.63
N ASP A 195 28.34 18.92 -6.16
CA ASP A 195 29.11 20.17 -6.15
C ASP A 195 30.11 20.22 -4.97
N TRP A 196 30.01 19.31 -3.99
CA TRP A 196 30.85 19.31 -2.78
C TRP A 196 32.20 18.61 -3.01
N ASP A 197 33.29 19.32 -2.68
CA ASP A 197 34.64 18.74 -2.71
C ASP A 197 34.89 17.83 -1.51
N ASN A 198 34.88 16.52 -1.75
CA ASN A 198 35.10 15.49 -0.73
C ASN A 198 36.46 15.53 -0.01
N SER A 199 37.44 16.27 -0.54
CA SER A 199 38.76 16.48 0.07
C SER A 199 38.79 17.67 1.03
N SER A 200 37.78 18.54 0.96
CA SER A 200 37.62 19.71 1.81
C SER A 200 36.78 19.39 3.06
N GLU A 201 37.07 20.07 4.17
CA GLU A 201 36.18 20.13 5.36
C GLU A 201 35.28 21.37 5.30
N ASP A 202 35.01 21.90 4.09
CA ASP A 202 34.10 23.01 3.89
C ASP A 202 32.67 22.49 3.69
N TYR A 203 31.77 22.91 4.59
CA TYR A 203 30.36 22.54 4.61
C TYR A 203 29.43 23.75 4.48
N SER A 204 29.97 24.92 4.10
CA SER A 204 29.23 26.18 4.00
C SER A 204 28.01 26.09 3.08
N THR A 205 28.12 25.37 1.97
CA THR A 205 27.00 25.16 1.03
C THR A 205 25.83 24.39 1.66
N PHE A 206 26.12 23.39 2.51
CA PHE A 206 25.11 22.64 3.25
C PHE A 206 24.49 23.50 4.35
N GLU A 207 25.30 24.32 5.03
CA GLU A 207 24.83 25.27 6.05
C GLU A 207 23.88 26.31 5.48
N ASP A 208 24.25 26.94 4.36
CA ASP A 208 23.43 27.94 3.66
C ASP A 208 22.10 27.32 3.17
N PHE A 209 22.17 26.09 2.65
CA PHE A 209 20.98 25.36 2.25
C PHE A 209 20.05 25.09 3.43
N PHE A 210 20.60 24.66 4.56
CA PHE A 210 19.80 24.41 5.76
C PHE A 210 19.19 25.70 6.32
N ASP A 211 19.96 26.79 6.44
CA ASP A 211 19.46 28.06 6.98
C ASP A 211 18.35 28.66 6.12
N LYS A 212 18.42 28.44 4.79
CA LYS A 212 17.37 28.84 3.86
C LYS A 212 16.05 28.05 4.03
N HIS A 213 16.11 26.78 4.43
CA HIS A 213 14.94 25.88 4.45
C HIS A 213 14.50 25.44 5.86
N SER A 214 15.24 25.80 6.91
CA SER A 214 14.93 25.47 8.31
C SER A 214 14.07 26.50 9.01
N SER A 215 13.60 27.54 8.30
CA SER A 215 12.90 28.73 8.81
C SER A 215 12.17 28.47 10.14
N LYS A 216 12.68 29.07 11.21
CA LYS A 216 12.04 29.08 12.53
C LYS A 216 10.63 29.63 12.34
N ILE A 217 9.63 28.86 12.72
CA ILE A 217 8.25 29.36 12.81
C ILE A 217 8.28 30.42 13.90
N ASP A 218 8.33 31.70 13.52
CA ASP A 218 8.10 32.78 14.46
C ASP A 218 6.63 32.69 14.88
N LEU A 219 6.40 32.43 16.17
CA LEU A 219 5.06 32.38 16.79
C LEU A 219 4.20 33.63 16.49
N LEU A 220 4.83 34.74 16.06
CA LEU A 220 4.17 35.98 15.63
C LEU A 220 3.48 35.86 14.26
N ASP A 221 3.98 35.04 13.33
CA ASP A 221 3.36 34.84 12.01
C ASP A 221 2.07 34.02 12.10
N VAL A 222 1.98 33.11 13.08
CA VAL A 222 0.79 32.27 13.35
C VAL A 222 -0.39 33.11 13.87
N ILE A 223 -0.12 34.21 14.59
CA ILE A 223 -1.16 35.11 15.13
C ILE A 223 -1.66 36.09 14.05
N GLY A 224 -0.85 36.38 13.03
CA GLY A 224 -1.16 37.34 11.98
C GLY A 224 -1.97 36.79 10.79
N SER A 225 -1.98 35.47 10.58
CA SER A 225 -2.66 34.86 9.44
C SER A 225 -4.19 34.84 9.64
N LYS A 226 -4.90 35.75 8.97
CA LYS A 226 -6.37 35.70 8.88
C LYS A 226 -6.79 34.41 8.18
N SER A 227 -7.70 33.66 8.79
CA SER A 227 -8.28 32.42 8.23
C SER A 227 -8.76 32.64 6.78
N PRO A 228 -8.28 31.87 5.78
CA PRO A 228 -8.94 31.84 4.49
C PRO A 228 -10.34 31.25 4.66
N LYS A 229 -11.36 31.92 4.11
CA LYS A 229 -12.73 31.39 4.10
C LYS A 229 -12.72 30.05 3.36
N ALA A 230 -13.06 28.98 4.07
CA ALA A 230 -13.20 27.64 3.52
C ALA A 230 -14.28 27.61 2.43
N THR A 231 -13.84 27.83 1.20
CA THR A 231 -14.59 27.50 0.00
C THR A 231 -13.88 26.26 -0.51
N VAL A 232 -14.49 25.08 -0.37
CA VAL A 232 -13.95 23.85 -0.97
C VAL A 232 -13.83 24.15 -2.47
N PRO A 233 -12.62 24.27 -3.05
CA PRO A 233 -12.52 24.55 -4.46
C PRO A 233 -13.06 23.33 -5.19
N LYS A 234 -13.85 23.54 -6.25
CA LYS A 234 -14.06 22.49 -7.25
C LYS A 234 -12.71 22.28 -7.94
N ILE A 235 -11.87 21.41 -7.37
CA ILE A 235 -10.54 21.09 -7.88
C ILE A 235 -10.76 20.08 -9.02
N ASP A 236 -10.46 20.52 -10.24
CA ASP A 236 -10.49 19.68 -11.43
C ASP A 236 -9.27 18.75 -11.45
N THR A 237 -9.36 17.64 -12.17
CA THR A 237 -8.26 16.70 -12.47
C THR A 237 -6.97 17.40 -12.91
N GLN A 238 -7.08 18.51 -13.64
CA GLN A 238 -5.96 19.36 -14.06
C GLN A 238 -5.26 20.08 -12.89
N THR A 239 -5.99 20.41 -11.83
CA THR A 239 -5.44 21.10 -10.64
C THR A 239 -4.72 20.11 -9.72
N LEU A 240 -5.25 18.89 -9.57
CA LEU A 240 -4.55 17.76 -8.95
C LEU A 240 -3.23 17.47 -9.67
N HIS A 241 -3.29 17.40 -11.01
CA HIS A 241 -2.11 17.24 -11.85
C HIS A 241 -1.08 18.34 -11.57
N SER A 242 -1.46 19.61 -11.58
CA SER A 242 -0.54 20.73 -11.30
C SER A 242 0.03 20.76 -9.87
N SER A 243 -0.62 20.09 -8.91
CA SER A 243 -0.23 20.07 -7.51
C SER A 243 0.65 18.87 -7.16
N LEU A 244 0.35 17.69 -7.71
CA LEU A 244 1.26 16.55 -7.72
C LEU A 244 2.50 16.83 -8.60
N MET A 245 2.33 17.59 -9.70
CA MET A 245 3.35 17.94 -10.70
C MET A 245 3.75 19.42 -10.64
N GLY A 246 3.74 20.02 -9.44
CA GLY A 246 4.45 21.28 -9.23
C GLY A 246 5.92 21.16 -9.67
N LYS A 247 6.68 22.25 -9.68
CA LYS A 247 8.09 22.31 -10.14
C LYS A 247 9.08 21.35 -9.43
N HIS A 248 8.62 20.53 -8.50
CA HIS A 248 9.39 19.59 -7.70
C HIS A 248 8.67 18.23 -7.71
N HIS A 249 9.41 17.14 -7.56
CA HIS A 249 8.98 15.74 -7.32
C HIS A 249 8.82 14.78 -8.52
N SER A 250 9.81 14.71 -9.42
CA SER A 250 10.03 13.48 -10.23
C SER A 250 10.22 12.22 -9.37
N HIS A 251 10.57 12.40 -8.10
CA HIS A 251 10.81 11.36 -7.10
C HIS A 251 9.58 10.97 -6.29
N HIS A 252 8.38 11.44 -6.66
CA HIS A 252 7.17 11.12 -5.89
C HIS A 252 6.85 9.62 -5.98
N PHE A 253 6.82 8.93 -4.84
CA PHE A 253 6.65 7.47 -4.75
C PHE A 253 5.45 6.90 -5.51
N LEU A 254 4.34 7.64 -5.59
CA LEU A 254 3.14 7.22 -6.35
C LEU A 254 3.42 6.88 -7.82
N LEU A 255 4.43 7.50 -8.44
CA LEU A 255 4.79 7.25 -9.84
C LEU A 255 5.27 5.80 -10.06
N ASN A 256 5.81 5.17 -9.03
CA ASN A 256 6.30 3.78 -9.07
C ASN A 256 5.19 2.73 -8.87
N LEU A 257 3.91 3.13 -8.87
CA LEU A 257 2.80 2.20 -8.67
C LEU A 257 2.68 1.18 -9.81
N THR A 258 3.01 1.58 -11.04
CA THR A 258 3.07 0.66 -12.18
C THR A 258 4.20 -0.34 -12.01
N ASN A 259 5.37 0.10 -11.55
CA ASN A 259 6.50 -0.78 -11.25
C ASN A 259 6.18 -1.78 -10.12
N LEU A 260 5.37 -1.39 -9.13
CA LEU A 260 4.89 -2.31 -8.10
C LEU A 260 4.00 -3.41 -8.69
N LEU A 261 3.10 -3.04 -9.61
CA LEU A 261 2.23 -3.98 -10.31
C LEU A 261 3.02 -4.95 -11.19
N GLU A 262 4.06 -4.47 -11.88
CA GLU A 262 4.99 -5.30 -12.65
C GLU A 262 5.80 -6.25 -11.76
N ALA A 263 6.29 -5.76 -10.62
CA ALA A 263 7.16 -6.52 -9.72
C ALA A 263 6.43 -7.64 -8.96
N LEU A 264 5.15 -7.46 -8.61
CA LEU A 264 4.36 -8.46 -7.87
C LEU A 264 3.43 -9.27 -8.75
N GLY A 265 3.04 -8.76 -9.93
CA GLY A 265 2.03 -9.39 -10.75
C GLY A 265 0.72 -9.61 -9.97
N PRO A 266 0.10 -10.80 -10.06
CA PRO A 266 -1.11 -11.15 -9.30
C PRO A 266 -0.94 -11.11 -7.77
N LEU A 267 0.29 -11.21 -7.25
CA LEU A 267 0.52 -11.19 -5.80
C LEU A 267 0.22 -9.82 -5.17
N ILE A 268 0.11 -8.75 -5.96
CA ILE A 268 -0.27 -7.43 -5.47
C ILE A 268 -1.57 -7.47 -4.67
N PHE A 269 -2.55 -8.27 -5.12
CA PHE A 269 -3.84 -8.43 -4.45
C PHE A 269 -3.71 -9.15 -3.10
N ARG A 270 -2.77 -10.11 -3.01
CA ARG A 270 -2.48 -10.82 -1.76
C ARG A 270 -1.84 -9.89 -0.73
N VAL A 271 -0.85 -9.10 -1.16
CA VAL A 271 -0.15 -8.14 -0.30
C VAL A 271 -1.09 -6.99 0.11
N TRP A 272 -1.90 -6.48 -0.82
CA TRP A 272 -2.92 -5.46 -0.54
C TRP A 272 -3.94 -5.93 0.51
N ARG A 273 -4.46 -7.15 0.39
CA ARG A 273 -5.36 -7.74 1.40
C ARG A 273 -4.68 -7.85 2.77
N SER A 274 -3.41 -8.21 2.81
CA SER A 274 -2.61 -8.26 4.04
C SER A 274 -2.48 -6.86 4.67
N ALA A 275 -2.30 -5.83 3.83
CA ALA A 275 -2.30 -4.43 4.28
C ALA A 275 -3.69 -4.00 4.81
N LEU A 276 -4.80 -4.44 4.20
CA LEU A 276 -6.16 -4.21 4.73
C LEU A 276 -6.42 -4.91 6.07
N LEU A 277 -5.78 -6.06 6.32
CA LEU A 277 -5.79 -6.72 7.63
C LEU A 277 -4.93 -6.00 8.67
N ARG A 278 -4.22 -4.93 8.29
CA ARG A 278 -3.24 -4.24 9.12
C ARG A 278 -2.17 -5.21 9.64
N GLU A 279 -1.72 -6.11 8.78
CA GLU A 279 -0.54 -6.94 9.05
C GLU A 279 0.74 -6.11 8.90
N ARG A 280 1.78 -6.41 9.68
CA ARG A 280 3.10 -5.79 9.56
C ARG A 280 3.84 -6.40 8.38
N ILE A 281 4.12 -5.59 7.37
CA ILE A 281 4.68 -6.04 6.08
C ILE A 281 6.15 -5.68 5.99
N LEU A 282 7.00 -6.68 5.76
CA LEU A 282 8.42 -6.50 5.46
C LEU A 282 8.70 -6.74 3.98
N LEU A 283 9.08 -5.69 3.26
CA LEU A 283 9.52 -5.73 1.87
C LEU A 283 11.02 -5.99 1.81
N PHE A 284 11.44 -6.87 0.91
CA PHE A 284 12.83 -7.29 0.77
C PHE A 284 13.19 -7.49 -0.71
N ASP A 285 14.44 -7.21 -1.06
CA ASP A 285 15.05 -7.57 -2.36
C ASP A 285 14.55 -6.81 -3.61
N ALA A 286 14.02 -5.58 -3.50
CA ALA A 286 13.76 -4.75 -4.69
C ALA A 286 15.08 -4.30 -5.37
N PRO A 287 15.04 -3.88 -6.66
CA PRO A 287 16.24 -3.48 -7.41
C PRO A 287 17.05 -2.33 -6.79
N SER A 288 16.39 -1.42 -6.07
CA SER A 288 17.03 -0.33 -5.34
C SER A 288 16.32 -0.08 -4.01
N VAL A 289 16.97 0.63 -3.09
CA VAL A 289 16.34 1.03 -1.82
C VAL A 289 15.23 2.03 -2.07
N GLU A 290 15.39 2.92 -3.05
CA GLU A 290 14.35 3.87 -3.48
C GLU A 290 13.06 3.17 -3.93
N LEU A 291 13.17 2.12 -4.76
CA LEU A 291 12.01 1.36 -5.22
C LEU A 291 11.34 0.62 -4.07
N ASN A 292 12.12 0.01 -3.18
CA ASN A 292 11.63 -0.61 -1.96
C ASN A 292 10.80 0.36 -1.11
N CYS A 293 11.31 1.58 -0.88
CA CYS A 293 10.62 2.63 -0.13
C CYS A 293 9.37 3.11 -0.87
N SER A 294 9.45 3.26 -2.19
CA SER A 294 8.32 3.65 -3.03
C SER A 294 7.19 2.63 -2.99
N PHE A 295 7.52 1.33 -3.02
CA PHE A 295 6.57 0.23 -2.92
C PHE A 295 5.87 0.19 -1.57
N ALA A 296 6.60 0.48 -0.48
CA ALA A 296 6.00 0.61 0.85
C ALA A 296 4.93 1.69 0.89
N TYR A 297 5.22 2.87 0.32
CA TYR A 297 4.25 3.95 0.21
C TYR A 297 3.06 3.58 -0.69
N CYS A 298 3.31 3.01 -1.86
CA CYS A 298 2.26 2.60 -2.79
C CYS A 298 1.26 1.63 -2.13
N LEU A 299 1.74 0.61 -1.43
CA LEU A 299 0.89 -0.33 -0.69
C LEU A 299 0.08 0.35 0.44
N ALA A 300 0.66 1.35 1.12
CA ALA A 300 -0.05 2.13 2.12
C ALA A 300 -1.21 2.93 1.50
N ILE A 301 -1.00 3.52 0.32
CA ILE A 301 -2.05 4.24 -0.41
C ILE A 301 -3.13 3.29 -0.93
N LEU A 302 -2.77 2.15 -1.52
CA LEU A 302 -3.73 1.18 -2.05
C LEU A 302 -4.65 0.59 -0.96
N SER A 303 -4.18 0.51 0.29
CA SER A 303 -4.91 -0.07 1.44
C SER A 303 -5.59 0.97 2.35
N THR A 304 -5.64 2.23 1.90
CA THR A 304 -6.36 3.30 2.60
C THR A 304 -7.87 3.06 2.54
N ILE A 305 -8.59 3.32 3.64
CA ILE A 305 -10.05 3.21 3.65
C ILE A 305 -10.68 4.47 3.05
N PRO A 306 -11.53 4.34 2.01
CA PRO A 306 -12.17 5.47 1.38
C PRO A 306 -13.13 6.19 2.33
N GLN A 307 -13.06 7.53 2.36
CA GLN A 307 -13.89 8.34 3.26
C GLN A 307 -15.39 8.20 2.99
N GLU A 308 -15.79 7.88 1.75
CA GLU A 308 -17.19 7.79 1.35
C GLU A 308 -17.97 6.69 2.08
N ILE A 309 -17.29 5.68 2.61
CA ILE A 309 -17.92 4.56 3.31
C ILE A 309 -17.85 4.70 4.84
N HIS A 310 -17.21 5.75 5.38
CA HIS A 310 -17.06 5.91 6.84
C HIS A 310 -18.39 5.95 7.58
N TRP A 311 -19.42 6.56 7.00
CA TRP A 311 -20.75 6.62 7.64
C TRP A 311 -21.34 5.22 7.84
N LEU A 312 -21.25 4.36 6.83
CA LEU A 312 -21.76 2.99 6.86
C LEU A 312 -20.94 2.11 7.81
N LEU A 313 -19.62 2.30 7.82
CA LEU A 313 -18.75 1.63 8.77
C LEU A 313 -19.11 2.00 10.22
N ASN A 314 -19.33 3.28 10.50
CA ASN A 314 -19.73 3.72 11.83
C ASN A 314 -21.11 3.16 12.22
N GLU A 315 -22.07 3.10 11.29
CA GLU A 315 -23.39 2.53 11.52
C GLU A 315 -23.33 1.03 11.86
N SER A 316 -22.48 0.28 11.16
CA SER A 316 -22.24 -1.14 11.42
C SER A 316 -21.45 -1.46 12.69
N GLY A 317 -21.09 -0.44 13.48
CA GLY A 317 -20.30 -0.61 14.69
C GLY A 317 -18.83 -0.91 14.44
N CYS A 318 -18.30 -0.56 13.26
CA CYS A 318 -16.87 -0.59 13.00
C CYS A 318 -16.18 0.39 13.95
N TRP A 319 -15.35 -0.12 14.85
CA TRP A 319 -14.63 0.69 15.84
C TRP A 319 -13.36 1.33 15.25
N ALA A 320 -12.86 0.76 14.15
CA ALA A 320 -11.53 0.98 13.60
C ALA A 320 -11.44 2.10 12.54
N THR A 321 -12.54 2.79 12.24
CA THR A 321 -12.65 3.69 11.08
C THR A 321 -11.66 4.87 11.12
N SER A 322 -11.36 5.40 12.31
CA SER A 322 -10.42 6.53 12.47
C SER A 322 -8.99 6.09 12.80
N SER A 323 -8.82 5.04 13.62
CA SER A 323 -7.50 4.57 14.07
C SER A 323 -6.77 3.75 13.01
N LEU A 324 -7.49 2.94 12.23
CA LEU A 324 -6.92 2.05 11.23
C LEU A 324 -7.11 2.59 9.81
N GLN A 325 -7.51 3.85 9.60
CA GLN A 325 -7.76 4.38 8.25
C GLN A 325 -6.56 4.21 7.30
N PHE A 326 -5.34 4.37 7.83
CA PHE A 326 -4.08 4.27 7.11
C PHE A 326 -3.15 3.24 7.76
N ILE A 327 -2.28 2.62 6.98
CA ILE A 327 -1.15 1.84 7.46
C ILE A 327 0.13 2.68 7.33
N GLN A 328 1.01 2.62 8.34
CA GLN A 328 2.18 3.49 8.43
C GLN A 328 3.37 2.93 7.62
N PRO A 329 3.84 3.60 6.55
CA PRO A 329 5.14 3.27 5.98
C PRO A 329 6.24 3.77 6.93
N VAL A 330 7.16 2.89 7.30
CA VAL A 330 8.37 3.23 8.06
C VAL A 330 9.63 3.17 7.19
N TYR A 331 9.46 2.81 5.91
CA TYR A 331 10.48 2.78 4.86
C TYR A 331 11.67 1.88 5.22
N SER A 332 12.89 2.30 4.91
CA SER A 332 14.10 1.51 5.15
C SER A 332 14.35 1.33 6.65
N ILE A 333 14.38 0.07 7.09
CA ILE A 333 14.75 -0.33 8.45
C ILE A 333 15.97 -1.25 8.41
N GLY A 334 16.80 -1.14 9.44
CA GLY A 334 17.99 -1.99 9.61
C GLY A 334 18.05 -2.67 10.98
N VAL A 335 19.18 -3.32 11.25
CA VAL A 335 19.44 -3.97 12.55
C VAL A 335 19.27 -3.04 13.75
N ASN A 336 19.59 -1.75 13.59
CA ASN A 336 19.51 -0.76 14.66
C ASN A 336 18.07 -0.39 15.05
N ASP A 337 17.09 -0.69 14.20
CA ASP A 337 15.68 -0.41 14.46
C ASP A 337 14.98 -1.53 15.24
N ILE A 338 15.62 -2.69 15.39
CA ILE A 338 15.00 -3.89 16.00
C ILE A 338 14.44 -3.61 17.39
N ASP A 339 15.19 -2.91 18.25
CA ASP A 339 14.77 -2.68 19.63
C ASP A 339 13.61 -1.70 19.71
N TRP A 340 13.60 -0.68 18.85
CA TRP A 340 12.46 0.22 18.72
C TRP A 340 11.22 -0.51 18.20
N LEU A 341 11.35 -1.31 17.14
CA LEU A 341 10.23 -2.09 16.59
C LEU A 341 9.65 -3.05 17.64
N LYS A 342 10.49 -3.70 18.45
CA LYS A 342 10.01 -4.52 19.58
C LYS A 342 9.25 -3.68 20.61
N SER A 343 9.78 -2.51 20.97
CA SER A 343 9.10 -1.62 21.91
C SER A 343 7.75 -1.17 21.38
N LEU A 344 7.68 -0.84 20.09
CA LEU A 344 6.46 -0.48 19.37
C LEU A 344 5.44 -1.63 19.41
N ILE A 345 5.85 -2.86 19.11
CA ILE A 345 4.95 -4.02 19.11
C ILE A 345 4.45 -4.36 20.52
N ASN A 346 5.31 -4.20 21.53
CA ASN A 346 4.99 -4.52 22.91
C ASN A 346 4.15 -3.44 23.61
N SER A 347 4.02 -2.23 23.05
CA SER A 347 3.25 -1.16 23.67
C SER A 347 1.74 -1.39 23.60
N ASP A 348 1.27 -2.21 22.66
CA ASP A 348 -0.15 -2.54 22.49
C ASP A 348 -0.34 -4.07 22.37
N PRO A 349 -0.23 -4.82 23.49
CA PRO A 349 -0.28 -6.28 23.47
C PRO A 349 -1.70 -6.83 23.29
N GLU A 350 -2.75 -6.04 23.58
CA GLU A 350 -4.15 -6.48 23.38
C GLU A 350 -4.67 -6.08 21.99
N ASN A 351 -4.17 -4.98 21.43
CA ASN A 351 -4.71 -4.37 20.22
C ASN A 351 -3.59 -4.11 19.19
N HIS A 352 -2.70 -5.11 18.97
CA HIS A 352 -1.55 -5.17 18.03
C HIS A 352 -1.74 -4.50 16.65
N ARG A 353 -2.97 -4.14 16.30
CA ARG A 353 -3.49 -3.50 15.10
C ARG A 353 -3.07 -2.03 14.97
N ASN A 354 -2.86 -1.29 16.07
CA ASN A 354 -2.41 0.12 16.01
C ASN A 354 -0.90 0.27 15.75
N THR A 355 -0.14 -0.83 15.84
CA THR A 355 1.32 -0.85 15.66
C THR A 355 1.75 -1.36 14.29
N SER A 356 0.82 -1.32 13.33
CA SER A 356 0.98 -1.90 11.99
C SER A 356 1.79 -0.98 11.10
N PHE A 357 2.72 -1.56 10.35
CA PHE A 357 3.60 -0.79 9.47
C PHE A 357 3.95 -1.55 8.18
N ILE A 358 4.41 -0.80 7.18
CA ILE A 358 5.08 -1.33 5.99
C ILE A 358 6.52 -0.85 6.02
N ALA A 359 7.45 -1.79 6.12
CA ALA A 359 8.88 -1.52 6.13
C ALA A 359 9.56 -2.19 4.94
N SER A 360 10.70 -1.67 4.54
CA SER A 360 11.60 -2.30 3.59
C SER A 360 12.96 -2.52 4.22
N SER A 361 13.67 -3.57 3.82
CA SER A 361 15.07 -3.74 4.23
C SER A 361 15.90 -4.43 3.17
N THR A 362 17.22 -4.20 3.25
CA THR A 362 18.24 -4.97 2.55
C THR A 362 18.99 -5.92 3.50
N ASP A 363 18.70 -5.88 4.81
CA ASP A 363 19.32 -6.72 5.81
C ASP A 363 18.58 -8.07 5.97
N GLU A 364 19.11 -9.15 5.38
CA GLU A 364 18.52 -10.49 5.45
C GLU A 364 18.26 -10.97 6.90
N ILE A 365 19.04 -10.49 7.87
CA ILE A 365 18.89 -10.83 9.29
C ILE A 365 17.49 -10.49 9.84
N LEU A 366 16.80 -9.49 9.27
CA LEU A 366 15.45 -9.13 9.67
C LEU A 366 14.43 -10.21 9.29
N LEU A 367 14.65 -10.95 8.20
CA LEU A 367 13.80 -12.10 7.81
C LEU A 367 13.84 -13.22 8.86
N PHE A 368 14.86 -13.26 9.72
CA PHE A 368 14.96 -14.22 10.81
C PHE A 368 14.34 -13.72 12.12
N LYS A 369 13.83 -12.49 12.16
CA LYS A 369 13.19 -11.88 13.34
C LYS A 369 11.68 -12.03 13.25
N SER A 370 11.22 -13.26 13.43
CA SER A 370 9.81 -13.67 13.26
C SER A 370 8.78 -12.96 14.16
N THR A 371 9.22 -12.16 15.13
CA THR A 371 8.33 -11.38 16.00
C THR A 371 8.04 -9.99 15.46
N LEU A 372 8.84 -9.50 14.51
CA LEU A 372 8.80 -8.10 14.05
C LEU A 372 7.75 -7.85 12.98
N TYR A 373 7.44 -8.84 12.16
CA TYR A 373 6.52 -8.71 11.03
C TYR A 373 5.60 -9.94 10.94
N ASP A 374 4.50 -9.82 10.20
CA ASP A 374 3.53 -10.90 9.99
C ASP A 374 3.69 -11.55 8.61
N ILE A 375 4.06 -10.74 7.62
CA ILE A 375 4.26 -11.15 6.24
C ILE A 375 5.53 -10.53 5.65
N SER A 376 6.28 -11.32 4.89
CA SER A 376 7.43 -10.83 4.11
C SER A 376 7.20 -10.99 2.61
N VAL A 377 7.57 -9.96 1.85
CA VAL A 377 7.51 -9.93 0.40
C VAL A 377 8.94 -9.87 -0.13
N GLN A 378 9.35 -10.88 -0.88
CA GLN A 378 10.64 -10.94 -1.56
C GLN A 378 10.42 -10.67 -3.05
N PHE A 379 11.00 -9.60 -3.56
CA PHE A 379 10.93 -9.27 -4.98
C PHE A 379 11.89 -10.14 -5.80
N ASN A 380 11.75 -10.08 -7.12
CA ASN A 380 12.59 -10.82 -8.05
C ASN A 380 13.84 -9.99 -8.41
N GLN A 381 15.03 -10.59 -8.31
CA GLN A 381 16.29 -9.99 -8.71
C GLN A 381 17.00 -10.89 -9.73
N PRO A 382 17.37 -10.37 -10.91
CA PRO A 382 18.07 -11.16 -11.93
C PRO A 382 19.48 -11.60 -11.50
N HIS A 383 20.09 -10.98 -10.47
CA HIS A 383 21.44 -11.28 -10.00
C HIS A 383 21.49 -12.25 -8.81
N HIS A 384 20.37 -12.46 -8.09
CA HIS A 384 20.26 -13.48 -7.06
C HIS A 384 19.80 -14.80 -7.70
N VAL A 385 20.73 -15.75 -7.84
CA VAL A 385 20.54 -17.08 -8.47
C VAL A 385 19.37 -17.90 -7.87
N ALA A 386 18.87 -17.52 -6.69
CA ALA A 386 17.90 -18.31 -5.91
C ALA A 386 16.41 -18.00 -6.19
N THR A 387 16.05 -16.84 -6.73
CA THR A 387 14.64 -16.40 -6.86
C THR A 387 14.35 -15.91 -8.27
N LYS A 388 13.66 -16.73 -9.07
CA LYS A 388 13.22 -16.37 -10.44
C LYS A 388 11.89 -15.60 -10.49
N VAL A 389 11.14 -15.59 -9.38
CA VAL A 389 9.78 -15.06 -9.25
C VAL A 389 9.62 -14.43 -7.86
N PRO A 390 8.79 -13.38 -7.71
CA PRO A 390 8.49 -12.80 -6.41
C PRO A 390 7.80 -13.83 -5.51
N LYS A 391 8.06 -13.77 -4.21
CA LYS A 391 7.51 -14.68 -3.21
C LYS A 391 6.96 -13.92 -2.02
N VAL A 392 5.86 -14.42 -1.48
CA VAL A 392 5.23 -13.88 -0.27
C VAL A 392 5.18 -14.98 0.77
N PHE A 393 5.65 -14.71 1.98
CA PHE A 393 5.69 -15.69 3.07
C PHE A 393 4.98 -15.14 4.31
N LEU A 394 4.20 -16.00 4.98
CA LEU A 394 3.82 -15.76 6.36
C LEU A 394 5.05 -15.92 7.25
N VAL A 395 5.12 -15.16 8.34
CA VAL A 395 6.29 -15.15 9.21
C VAL A 395 6.65 -16.53 9.80
N GLU A 396 5.65 -17.36 10.07
CA GLU A 396 5.82 -18.74 10.56
C GLU A 396 6.58 -19.63 9.57
N ALA A 397 6.60 -19.27 8.28
CA ALA A 397 7.25 -20.00 7.20
C ALA A 397 8.72 -19.62 6.97
N ALA A 398 9.15 -18.42 7.39
CA ALA A 398 10.43 -17.81 7.01
C ALA A 398 11.66 -18.24 7.85
N ILE A 399 11.49 -19.15 8.82
CA ILE A 399 12.55 -19.55 9.75
C ILE A 399 13.50 -20.60 9.12
N PRO A 400 14.84 -20.47 9.23
CA PRO A 400 15.78 -21.52 8.86
C PRO A 400 15.49 -22.83 9.61
N GLY A 401 15.14 -23.88 8.86
CA GLY A 401 14.75 -25.17 9.44
C GLY A 401 13.26 -25.32 9.75
N SER A 402 12.42 -24.33 9.42
CA SER A 402 10.97 -24.56 9.34
C SER A 402 10.69 -25.62 8.26
N LYS A 403 9.62 -26.41 8.44
CA LYS A 403 9.14 -27.29 7.37
C LYS A 403 8.82 -26.39 6.18
N ASN A 404 9.53 -26.54 5.05
CA ASN A 404 9.28 -25.82 3.78
C ASN A 404 7.79 -25.50 3.62
N THR A 405 7.39 -24.29 4.01
CA THR A 405 6.01 -23.84 3.85
C THR A 405 5.96 -23.15 2.51
N ASP A 406 5.06 -23.60 1.64
CA ASP A 406 4.95 -23.03 0.32
C ASP A 406 4.65 -21.52 0.41
N PRO A 407 5.23 -20.70 -0.48
CA PRO A 407 4.90 -19.28 -0.53
C PRO A 407 3.40 -19.10 -0.78
N LEU A 408 2.85 -18.04 -0.22
CA LEU A 408 1.48 -17.63 -0.49
C LEU A 408 1.32 -17.34 -1.98
N ARG A 409 0.20 -17.79 -2.54
CA ARG A 409 -0.12 -17.64 -3.95
C ARG A 409 -1.32 -16.72 -4.14
N ALA A 410 -1.35 -16.05 -5.29
CA ALA A 410 -2.51 -15.29 -5.73
C ALA A 410 -3.66 -16.23 -6.10
N THR A 411 -4.91 -15.76 -5.93
CA THR A 411 -6.08 -16.55 -6.31
C THR A 411 -6.27 -16.60 -7.82
N GLN A 412 -7.13 -17.50 -8.30
CA GLN A 412 -7.52 -17.50 -9.71
C GLN A 412 -8.23 -16.20 -10.11
N ARG A 413 -9.01 -15.61 -9.21
CA ARG A 413 -9.64 -14.31 -9.45
C ARG A 413 -8.61 -13.18 -9.55
N ASP A 414 -7.60 -13.19 -8.70
CA ASP A 414 -6.48 -12.23 -8.75
C ASP A 414 -5.69 -12.34 -10.06
N LEU A 415 -5.44 -13.56 -10.54
CA LEU A 415 -4.79 -13.80 -11.83
C LEU A 415 -5.62 -13.24 -13.00
N LYS A 416 -6.94 -13.45 -13.00
CA LYS A 416 -7.84 -12.88 -14.02
C LYS A 416 -7.77 -11.35 -14.01
N ARG A 417 -7.85 -10.72 -12.83
CA ARG A 417 -7.73 -9.27 -12.67
C ARG A 417 -6.41 -8.72 -13.16
N PHE A 418 -5.33 -9.39 -12.77
CA PHE A 418 -4.00 -8.99 -13.20
C PHE A 418 -3.87 -9.00 -14.72
N LYS A 419 -4.42 -9.99 -15.41
CA LYS A 419 -4.42 -10.02 -16.88
C LYS A 419 -5.13 -8.80 -17.49
N VAL A 420 -6.30 -8.45 -16.96
CA VAL A 420 -7.02 -7.23 -17.39
C VAL A 420 -6.17 -5.99 -17.18
N LEU A 421 -5.60 -5.80 -15.98
CA LEU A 421 -4.72 -4.67 -15.70
C LEU A 421 -3.46 -4.66 -16.58
N ALA A 422 -2.84 -5.82 -16.81
CA ALA A 422 -1.66 -5.93 -17.65
C ALA A 422 -1.95 -5.52 -19.10
N THR A 423 -3.12 -5.87 -19.63
CA THR A 423 -3.59 -5.42 -20.94
C THR A 423 -3.85 -3.92 -20.96
N GLU A 424 -4.64 -3.40 -20.02
CA GLU A 424 -5.03 -1.98 -20.00
C GLU A 424 -3.85 -1.03 -19.79
N PHE A 425 -2.89 -1.42 -18.94
CA PHE A 425 -1.69 -0.63 -18.67
C PHE A 425 -0.54 -0.93 -19.63
N ASN A 426 -0.76 -1.76 -20.66
CA ASN A 426 0.24 -2.18 -21.64
C ASN A 426 1.53 -2.71 -21.00
N LEU A 427 1.39 -3.52 -19.96
CA LEU A 427 2.53 -4.06 -19.20
C LEU A 427 3.18 -5.25 -19.90
N CYS A 428 2.53 -5.86 -20.90
CA CYS A 428 3.10 -6.99 -21.65
C CYS A 428 3.65 -6.59 -23.02
N ASN A 429 4.67 -7.33 -23.49
CA ASN A 429 5.21 -7.33 -24.85
C ASN A 429 4.29 -8.12 -25.81
N GLU A 430 4.61 -8.08 -27.12
CA GLU A 430 3.88 -8.84 -28.15
C GLU A 430 3.88 -10.36 -27.88
N ASP A 431 4.94 -10.86 -27.24
CA ASP A 431 5.08 -12.27 -26.84
C ASP A 431 4.33 -12.62 -25.53
N GLY A 432 3.62 -11.66 -24.95
CA GLY A 432 2.84 -11.85 -23.73
C GLY A 432 3.65 -11.86 -22.43
N GLU A 433 4.96 -11.53 -22.46
CA GLU A 433 5.82 -11.36 -21.27
C GLU A 433 5.75 -9.92 -20.71
N LEU A 434 5.95 -9.74 -19.40
CA LEU A 434 5.98 -8.41 -18.77
C LEU A 434 7.18 -7.60 -19.31
N LYS A 435 6.92 -6.33 -19.65
CA LYS A 435 7.95 -5.35 -19.96
C LYS A 435 8.87 -5.21 -18.75
N CYS A 436 10.15 -5.50 -18.95
CA CYS A 436 11.15 -5.29 -17.91
C CYS A 436 11.53 -3.80 -17.87
N PRO A 437 11.41 -3.11 -16.72
CA PRO A 437 11.69 -1.67 -16.65
C PRO A 437 13.14 -1.27 -16.98
N ASN A 438 14.11 -2.20 -16.93
CA ASN A 438 15.56 -1.88 -17.01
C ASN A 438 16.29 -2.34 -18.29
N ALA A 439 15.60 -2.80 -19.34
CA ALA A 439 16.30 -3.19 -20.58
C ALA A 439 16.76 -1.98 -21.43
N ALA A 440 16.27 -0.76 -21.16
CA ALA A 440 16.42 0.37 -22.07
C ALA A 440 17.70 1.23 -21.91
N LYS A 441 18.71 0.81 -21.14
CA LYS A 441 19.93 1.63 -20.92
C LYS A 441 21.29 0.93 -21.09
N LEU A 442 21.34 -0.28 -21.65
CA LEU A 442 22.62 -0.98 -21.87
C LEU A 442 22.71 -1.61 -23.27
N THR A 443 22.57 -0.82 -24.34
CA THR A 443 23.17 -1.17 -25.65
C THR A 443 23.42 0.09 -26.47
N ASP A 444 24.58 0.72 -26.24
CA ASP A 444 25.26 1.51 -27.27
C ASP A 444 26.73 1.10 -27.20
N GLU A 445 27.05 -0.05 -27.79
CA GLU A 445 28.34 -0.28 -28.44
C GLU A 445 28.22 -1.51 -29.35
N ALA A 446 28.24 -1.23 -30.65
CA ALA A 446 28.28 -2.21 -31.72
C ALA A 446 29.60 -3.00 -31.64
N VAL A 447 29.52 -4.31 -31.44
CA VAL A 447 30.58 -5.24 -31.84
C VAL A 447 29.97 -6.29 -32.76
N ASP A 448 30.35 -6.15 -34.02
CA ASP A 448 30.19 -7.07 -35.12
C ASP A 448 30.86 -8.42 -34.81
N SER A 449 30.07 -9.48 -34.66
CA SER A 449 30.55 -10.85 -34.82
C SER A 449 29.43 -11.70 -35.41
N THR A 450 29.65 -12.07 -36.66
CA THR A 450 28.87 -12.99 -37.47
C THR A 450 29.05 -14.42 -36.96
N GLU A 451 28.03 -14.98 -36.29
CA GLU A 451 27.89 -16.42 -36.08
C GLU A 451 26.44 -16.87 -36.32
N ASP A 452 26.32 -18.00 -37.01
CA ASP A 452 25.12 -18.58 -37.63
C ASP A 452 23.91 -18.78 -36.68
N PRO A 453 22.67 -18.73 -37.22
CA PRO A 453 21.45 -18.98 -36.46
C PRO A 453 21.25 -20.49 -36.21
N GLN A 454 21.88 -21.03 -35.16
CA GLN A 454 21.46 -22.32 -34.60
C GLN A 454 20.26 -22.11 -33.69
N GLN A 455 19.11 -22.61 -34.16
CA GLN A 455 17.86 -22.90 -33.44
C GLN A 455 18.07 -23.08 -31.92
N THR A 456 17.83 -22.03 -31.16
CA THR A 456 17.42 -22.16 -29.77
C THR A 456 16.00 -22.67 -29.78
N THR A 457 15.81 -23.90 -29.34
CA THR A 457 14.51 -24.50 -29.08
C THR A 457 13.71 -23.59 -28.15
N GLU A 458 12.66 -22.96 -28.67
CA GLU A 458 11.60 -22.30 -27.93
C GLU A 458 11.03 -23.30 -26.92
N SER A 459 11.31 -23.09 -25.63
CA SER A 459 10.50 -23.71 -24.58
C SER A 459 9.27 -22.84 -24.39
N ASP A 460 8.09 -23.35 -24.78
CA ASP A 460 6.77 -22.85 -24.38
C ASP A 460 6.67 -22.83 -22.84
N GLY A 461 7.28 -21.83 -22.21
CA GLY A 461 7.27 -21.63 -20.77
C GLY A 461 5.98 -20.97 -20.32
N VAL A 462 5.37 -21.48 -19.25
CA VAL A 462 4.24 -20.81 -18.60
C VAL A 462 4.72 -19.46 -18.05
N PRO A 463 4.02 -18.34 -18.28
CA PRO A 463 4.43 -17.05 -17.74
C PRO A 463 4.55 -17.07 -16.21
N TRP A 464 5.58 -16.41 -15.67
CA TRP A 464 5.91 -16.49 -14.25
C TRP A 464 4.75 -16.09 -13.31
N TRP A 465 3.89 -15.15 -13.73
CA TRP A 465 2.73 -14.73 -12.93
C TRP A 465 1.70 -15.84 -12.73
N GLN A 466 1.66 -16.83 -13.62
CA GLN A 466 0.83 -18.01 -13.46
C GLN A 466 1.47 -19.02 -12.49
N GLU A 467 2.80 -19.03 -12.34
CA GLU A 467 3.50 -19.87 -11.36
C GLU A 467 3.23 -19.42 -9.91
N VAL A 468 3.11 -18.10 -9.69
CA VAL A 468 2.80 -17.50 -8.38
C VAL A 468 1.30 -17.49 -8.04
N SER A 469 0.47 -18.05 -8.93
CA SER A 469 -0.98 -18.19 -8.73
C SER A 469 -1.33 -19.63 -8.31
N GLU A 470 -2.42 -19.80 -7.57
CA GLU A 470 -2.95 -21.12 -7.21
C GLU A 470 -3.48 -21.84 -8.47
N PRO A 471 -3.43 -23.17 -8.57
CA PRO A 471 -4.09 -23.89 -9.65
C PRO A 471 -5.62 -23.81 -9.49
N ALA A 472 -6.36 -23.84 -10.60
CA ALA A 472 -7.83 -23.88 -10.56
C ALA A 472 -8.33 -25.09 -9.76
N SER A 473 -9.22 -24.86 -8.80
CA SER A 473 -9.74 -25.95 -7.97
C SER A 473 -10.70 -26.84 -8.76
N TRP A 474 -10.80 -28.13 -8.39
CA TRP A 474 -11.74 -29.04 -9.08
C TRP A 474 -13.20 -28.59 -8.95
N ARG A 475 -13.56 -27.98 -7.80
CA ARG A 475 -14.90 -27.40 -7.58
C ARG A 475 -15.15 -26.25 -8.54
N GLN A 476 -14.16 -25.38 -8.70
CA GLN A 476 -14.22 -24.26 -9.64
C GLN A 476 -14.30 -24.76 -11.09
N LEU A 477 -13.51 -25.76 -11.48
CA LEU A 477 -13.55 -26.33 -12.83
C LEU A 477 -14.87 -27.05 -13.14
N ALA A 478 -15.42 -27.80 -12.17
CA ALA A 478 -16.71 -28.46 -12.33
C ALA A 478 -17.85 -27.43 -12.44
N TRP A 479 -17.81 -26.39 -11.61
CA TRP A 479 -18.79 -25.30 -11.67
C TRP A 479 -18.64 -24.49 -12.95
N SER A 480 -17.43 -24.05 -13.32
CA SER A 480 -17.20 -23.29 -14.55
C SER A 480 -17.58 -24.10 -15.78
N GLY A 481 -17.27 -25.40 -15.81
CA GLY A 481 -17.74 -26.31 -16.85
C GLY A 481 -19.26 -26.36 -16.91
N PHE A 482 -19.93 -26.75 -15.83
CA PHE A 482 -21.39 -26.82 -15.80
C PHE A 482 -22.06 -25.49 -16.17
N TYR A 483 -21.54 -24.38 -15.63
CA TYR A 483 -22.09 -23.06 -15.84
C TYR A 483 -21.82 -22.55 -17.25
N TRP A 484 -20.64 -22.80 -17.82
CA TRP A 484 -20.34 -22.52 -19.23
C TRP A 484 -21.29 -23.26 -20.16
N TRP A 485 -21.58 -24.53 -19.86
CA TRP A 485 -22.57 -25.32 -20.60
C TRP A 485 -23.99 -24.75 -20.43
N ALA A 486 -24.36 -24.31 -19.22
CA ALA A 486 -25.67 -23.74 -18.92
C ALA A 486 -25.87 -22.33 -19.50
N SER A 487 -24.80 -21.52 -19.57
CA SER A 487 -24.81 -20.12 -19.98
C SER A 487 -24.24 -19.91 -21.39
N ALA A 488 -23.89 -20.98 -22.11
CA ALA A 488 -23.21 -20.93 -23.41
C ALA A 488 -21.99 -19.98 -23.45
N GLY A 489 -21.25 -19.87 -22.35
CA GLY A 489 -20.08 -18.98 -22.22
C GLY A 489 -20.38 -17.49 -22.03
N GLU A 490 -21.64 -17.06 -21.92
CA GLU A 490 -22.01 -15.66 -21.74
C GLU A 490 -21.54 -15.08 -20.39
N ASN A 491 -21.41 -15.92 -19.35
CA ASN A 491 -21.06 -15.46 -18.01
C ASN A 491 -19.57 -15.09 -17.82
N GLU A 492 -18.64 -15.75 -18.52
CA GLU A 492 -17.22 -15.37 -18.46
C GLU A 492 -17.01 -13.97 -19.02
N LYS A 493 -17.77 -13.59 -20.06
CA LYS A 493 -17.79 -12.24 -20.60
C LYS A 493 -18.36 -11.23 -19.60
N ILE A 494 -19.40 -11.59 -18.84
CA ILE A 494 -19.98 -10.72 -17.82
C ILE A 494 -18.98 -10.48 -16.67
N GLU A 495 -18.26 -11.50 -16.22
CA GLU A 495 -17.22 -11.34 -15.19
C GLU A 495 -16.07 -10.44 -15.67
N GLU A 496 -15.57 -10.67 -16.89
CA GLU A 496 -14.55 -9.81 -17.50
C GLU A 496 -15.08 -8.38 -17.69
N GLU A 497 -16.31 -8.22 -18.17
CA GLU A 497 -16.96 -6.93 -18.31
C GLU A 497 -17.08 -6.21 -16.97
N GLN A 498 -17.43 -6.88 -15.87
CA GLN A 498 -17.49 -6.28 -14.54
C GLN A 498 -16.12 -5.80 -14.02
N GLU A 499 -15.06 -6.59 -14.24
CA GLU A 499 -13.70 -6.20 -13.83
C GLU A 499 -13.17 -5.05 -14.70
N VAL A 500 -13.59 -4.97 -15.97
CA VAL A 500 -13.24 -3.90 -16.91
C VAL A 500 -14.12 -2.65 -16.73
N ASP A 501 -15.37 -2.77 -16.29
CA ASP A 501 -16.31 -1.63 -16.14
C ASP A 501 -15.77 -0.62 -15.12
N GLY A 502 -15.17 -1.13 -14.03
CA GLY A 502 -14.47 -0.31 -13.03
C GLY A 502 -13.24 0.44 -13.56
N LEU A 503 -12.68 0.02 -14.70
CA LEU A 503 -11.59 0.72 -15.40
C LEU A 503 -12.13 1.66 -16.50
N LYS A 504 -13.23 1.29 -17.18
CA LYS A 504 -13.89 2.06 -18.24
C LYS A 504 -14.58 3.33 -17.75
N GLU A 505 -15.15 3.33 -16.55
CA GLU A 505 -15.70 4.55 -15.92
C GLU A 505 -14.64 5.64 -15.73
N MET A 506 -13.36 5.27 -15.80
CA MET A 506 -12.27 6.18 -15.57
C MET A 506 -11.87 6.95 -16.87
N GLY A 507 -11.96 6.44 -18.11
CA GLY A 507 -11.74 7.22 -19.36
C GLY A 507 -10.48 6.86 -20.18
N ASP A 508 -10.26 7.56 -21.30
CA ASP A 508 -9.18 7.27 -22.29
C ASP A 508 -7.79 7.79 -21.82
N TYR A 509 -7.16 7.07 -20.90
CA TYR A 509 -5.91 7.46 -20.21
C TYR A 509 -4.64 7.14 -20.98
N ASN A 510 -4.39 7.87 -22.06
CA ASN A 510 -3.29 7.46 -22.93
C ASN A 510 -2.03 8.31 -22.93
N LYS A 511 -1.77 9.22 -21.97
CA LYS A 511 -0.53 10.03 -22.05
C LYS A 511 0.27 10.34 -20.77
N ASN A 512 -0.21 10.11 -19.55
CA ASN A 512 0.53 10.55 -18.35
C ASN A 512 0.63 9.50 -17.22
N GLU A 513 1.83 9.31 -16.68
CA GLU A 513 2.16 8.36 -15.60
C GLU A 513 1.39 8.63 -14.30
N VAL A 514 1.16 9.90 -13.99
CA VAL A 514 0.35 10.29 -12.83
C VAL A 514 -1.06 9.77 -12.96
N GLU A 515 -1.72 10.03 -14.10
CA GLU A 515 -3.10 9.60 -14.33
C GLU A 515 -3.22 8.08 -14.27
N ARG A 516 -2.26 7.36 -14.85
CA ARG A 516 -2.17 5.90 -14.72
C ARG A 516 -2.13 5.46 -13.26
N SER A 517 -1.29 6.10 -12.45
CA SER A 517 -1.18 5.81 -11.02
C SER A 517 -2.48 6.13 -10.27
N LEU A 518 -3.17 7.22 -10.62
CA LEU A 518 -4.46 7.60 -10.03
C LEU A 518 -5.55 6.56 -10.33
N VAL A 519 -5.60 6.05 -11.56
CA VAL A 519 -6.56 5.01 -11.97
C VAL A 519 -6.33 3.73 -11.18
N LEU A 520 -5.07 3.31 -11.00
CA LEU A 520 -4.74 2.16 -10.17
C LEU A 520 -5.18 2.36 -8.72
N VAL A 521 -4.93 3.53 -8.12
CA VAL A 521 -5.44 3.84 -6.77
C VAL A 521 -6.97 3.73 -6.75
N GLY A 522 -7.67 4.36 -7.70
CA GLY A 522 -9.13 4.28 -7.80
C GLY A 522 -9.65 2.84 -7.91
N TYR A 523 -8.96 2.00 -8.68
CA TYR A 523 -9.34 0.59 -8.88
C TYR A 523 -9.29 -0.17 -7.55
N PHE A 524 -8.18 -0.09 -6.81
CA PHE A 524 -8.07 -0.73 -5.49
C PHE A 524 -9.02 -0.13 -4.45
N GLN A 525 -9.29 1.18 -4.51
CA GLN A 525 -10.28 1.83 -3.65
C GLN A 525 -11.69 1.28 -3.91
N ASN A 526 -12.05 1.02 -5.16
CA ASN A 526 -13.33 0.41 -5.50
C ASN A 526 -13.43 -1.04 -5.00
N LEU A 527 -12.33 -1.81 -5.07
CA LEU A 527 -12.28 -3.13 -4.45
C LEU A 527 -12.44 -3.06 -2.93
N THR A 528 -11.75 -2.12 -2.25
CA THR A 528 -11.93 -1.87 -0.81
C THR A 528 -13.39 -1.53 -0.49
N LYS A 529 -14.01 -0.60 -1.23
CA LYS A 529 -15.41 -0.21 -1.05
C LYS A 529 -16.31 -1.43 -1.10
N ARG A 530 -16.20 -2.20 -2.18
CA ARG A 530 -17.01 -3.40 -2.43
C ARG A 530 -16.92 -4.39 -1.27
N ILE A 531 -15.72 -4.70 -0.78
CA ILE A 531 -15.53 -5.62 0.35
C ILE A 531 -16.17 -5.06 1.63
N PHE A 532 -15.85 -3.82 1.98
CA PHE A 532 -16.27 -3.22 3.25
C PHE A 532 -17.77 -2.92 3.31
N THR A 533 -18.39 -2.47 2.21
CA THR A 533 -19.83 -2.21 2.16
C THR A 533 -20.61 -3.50 2.32
N THR A 534 -20.25 -4.56 1.59
CA THR A 534 -20.94 -5.87 1.71
C THR A 534 -20.85 -6.42 3.13
N ILE A 535 -19.68 -6.34 3.78
CA ILE A 535 -19.54 -6.77 5.18
C ILE A 535 -20.39 -5.91 6.13
N ALA A 536 -20.34 -4.59 5.98
CA ALA A 536 -21.12 -3.68 6.81
C ALA A 536 -22.62 -3.93 6.70
N ASP A 537 -23.11 -4.16 5.47
CA ASP A 537 -24.52 -4.47 5.20
C ASP A 537 -24.94 -5.80 5.84
N ILE A 538 -24.11 -6.84 5.75
CA ILE A 538 -24.37 -8.14 6.40
C ILE A 538 -24.46 -7.96 7.93
N ILE A 539 -23.53 -7.21 8.52
CA ILE A 539 -23.51 -6.97 9.97
C ILE A 539 -24.73 -6.13 10.40
N ASN A 540 -25.10 -5.11 9.64
CA ASN A 540 -26.28 -4.30 9.91
C ASN A 540 -27.57 -5.14 9.87
N ASN A 541 -27.72 -5.99 8.86
CA ASN A 541 -28.88 -6.87 8.74
C ASN A 541 -28.98 -7.84 9.94
N GLU A 542 -27.88 -8.48 10.35
CA GLU A 542 -27.88 -9.36 11.54
C GLU A 542 -28.16 -8.57 12.84
N ASN A 543 -27.63 -7.35 12.98
CA ASN A 543 -27.92 -6.48 14.14
C ASN A 543 -29.41 -6.07 14.19
N GLU A 544 -30.04 -5.82 13.04
CA GLU A 544 -31.48 -5.49 12.95
C GLU A 544 -32.37 -6.69 13.27
N GLU A 545 -32.00 -7.90 12.86
CA GLU A 545 -32.71 -9.13 13.22
C GLU A 545 -32.69 -9.34 14.74
N ASP A 546 -31.54 -9.15 15.40
CA ASP A 546 -31.40 -9.32 16.84
C ASP A 546 -32.22 -8.30 17.64
N SER A 547 -32.34 -7.06 17.16
CA SER A 547 -33.16 -6.03 17.82
C SER A 547 -34.66 -6.39 17.94
N LYS A 548 -35.14 -7.36 17.15
CA LYS A 548 -36.54 -7.80 17.14
C LYS A 548 -36.81 -8.93 18.13
N ASP A 549 -35.78 -9.66 18.55
CA ASP A 549 -35.91 -10.91 19.31
C ASP A 549 -35.78 -10.74 20.85
N ASN A 550 -35.57 -9.52 21.37
CA ASN A 550 -35.54 -9.18 22.82
C ASN A 550 -34.58 -10.04 23.69
N ASP A 551 -33.65 -10.77 23.10
CA ASP A 551 -32.61 -11.47 23.86
C ASP A 551 -31.42 -10.53 24.06
N ASP A 552 -31.23 -10.06 25.30
CA ASP A 552 -30.08 -9.28 25.79
C ASP A 552 -28.77 -10.09 25.78
N SER A 553 -28.49 -10.81 24.69
CA SER A 553 -27.20 -11.47 24.49
C SER A 553 -26.19 -10.41 24.04
N GLU A 554 -24.99 -10.40 24.62
CA GLU A 554 -23.91 -9.52 24.16
C GLU A 554 -23.63 -9.76 22.67
N LEU A 555 -23.96 -8.79 21.81
CA LEU A 555 -23.77 -8.83 20.35
C LEU A 555 -22.35 -9.26 19.93
N VAL A 556 -21.35 -9.02 20.79
CA VAL A 556 -19.93 -9.33 20.57
C VAL A 556 -19.68 -10.84 20.42
N ASP A 557 -20.48 -11.70 21.04
CA ASP A 557 -20.25 -13.15 21.04
C ASP A 557 -20.96 -13.93 19.93
N LYS A 558 -21.87 -13.28 19.19
CA LYS A 558 -22.61 -13.90 18.09
C LYS A 558 -21.75 -13.98 16.82
N THR A 559 -21.64 -15.19 16.27
CA THR A 559 -20.91 -15.46 15.02
C THR A 559 -21.67 -14.94 13.80
N ILE A 560 -21.01 -14.09 13.00
CA ILE A 560 -21.49 -13.64 11.70
C ILE A 560 -21.25 -14.75 10.66
N TRP A 561 -22.30 -15.13 9.93
CA TRP A 561 -22.22 -16.11 8.85
C TRP A 561 -22.03 -15.39 7.51
N ILE A 562 -21.04 -15.81 6.74
CA ILE A 562 -20.76 -15.28 5.40
C ILE A 562 -20.98 -16.41 4.39
N GLU A 563 -21.91 -16.23 3.47
CA GLU A 563 -22.19 -17.20 2.42
C GLU A 563 -21.18 -17.08 1.27
N PRO A 564 -20.94 -18.15 0.48
CA PRO A 564 -20.09 -18.06 -0.70
C PRO A 564 -20.56 -17.01 -1.72
N ALA A 565 -21.86 -16.72 -1.77
CA ALA A 565 -22.41 -15.65 -2.60
C ALA A 565 -21.91 -14.27 -2.14
N ASP A 566 -21.84 -14.03 -0.84
CA ASP A 566 -21.32 -12.79 -0.26
C ASP A 566 -19.83 -12.61 -0.59
N ILE A 567 -19.04 -13.68 -0.53
CA ILE A 567 -17.62 -13.63 -0.93
C ILE A 567 -17.48 -13.25 -2.41
N PHE A 568 -18.31 -13.83 -3.27
CA PHE A 568 -18.34 -13.46 -4.68
C PHE A 568 -18.78 -11.99 -4.88
N GLU A 569 -19.77 -11.53 -4.11
CA GLU A 569 -20.27 -10.16 -4.12
C GLU A 569 -19.23 -9.17 -3.62
N MET A 570 -18.38 -9.52 -2.65
CA MET A 570 -17.21 -8.75 -2.22
C MET A 570 -16.13 -8.64 -3.32
N GLY A 571 -16.28 -9.39 -4.41
CA GLY A 571 -15.26 -9.47 -5.47
C GLY A 571 -14.10 -10.39 -5.09
N LEU A 572 -14.31 -11.40 -4.24
CA LEU A 572 -13.28 -12.37 -3.87
C LEU A 572 -13.56 -13.72 -4.55
N ASP A 573 -12.64 -14.68 -4.44
CA ASP A 573 -12.83 -16.04 -4.95
C ASP A 573 -13.53 -16.92 -3.89
N PRO A 574 -14.81 -17.29 -4.08
CA PRO A 574 -15.55 -18.12 -3.11
C PRO A 574 -15.03 -19.55 -2.99
N TYR A 575 -14.20 -20.00 -3.94
CA TYR A 575 -13.58 -21.33 -3.91
C TYR A 575 -12.20 -21.31 -3.25
N SER A 576 -11.61 -20.14 -3.02
CA SER A 576 -10.31 -20.02 -2.37
C SER A 576 -10.44 -19.99 -0.86
N LYS A 577 -9.76 -20.92 -0.19
CA LYS A 577 -9.67 -20.95 1.27
C LYS A 577 -9.03 -19.68 1.83
N GLN A 578 -8.07 -19.11 1.10
CA GLN A 578 -7.35 -17.90 1.52
C GLN A 578 -8.29 -16.68 1.57
N ASP A 579 -9.21 -16.56 0.60
CA ASP A 579 -10.16 -15.46 0.54
C ASP A 579 -11.24 -15.60 1.62
N ALA A 580 -11.70 -16.83 1.88
CA ALA A 580 -12.59 -17.12 3.00
C ALA A 580 -11.94 -16.76 4.36
N GLU A 581 -10.68 -17.15 4.57
CA GLU A 581 -9.92 -16.81 5.78
C GLU A 581 -9.66 -15.30 5.90
N PHE A 582 -9.40 -14.63 4.78
CA PHE A 582 -9.24 -13.18 4.73
C PHE A 582 -10.49 -12.46 5.24
N VAL A 583 -11.69 -12.82 4.76
CA VAL A 583 -12.95 -12.18 5.19
C VAL A 583 -13.17 -12.37 6.69
N VAL A 584 -12.94 -13.58 7.21
CA VAL A 584 -13.08 -13.86 8.65
C VAL A 584 -12.12 -13.01 9.48
N LYS A 585 -10.84 -12.94 9.07
CA LYS A 585 -9.84 -12.10 9.74
C LYS A 585 -10.21 -10.62 9.64
N LEU A 586 -10.71 -10.17 8.49
CA LEU A 586 -11.09 -8.78 8.26
C LEU A 586 -12.23 -8.36 9.20
N ILE A 587 -13.28 -9.19 9.34
CA ILE A 587 -14.37 -8.95 10.29
C ILE A 587 -13.84 -8.88 11.73
N GLN A 588 -12.94 -9.79 12.10
CA GLN A 588 -12.31 -9.77 13.42
C GLN A 588 -11.46 -8.51 13.65
N VAL A 589 -10.72 -8.04 12.63
CA VAL A 589 -9.85 -6.85 12.72
C VAL A 589 -10.67 -5.57 12.86
N TRP A 590 -11.69 -5.40 12.01
CA TRP A 590 -12.39 -4.11 11.85
C TRP A 590 -13.66 -3.98 12.70
N TRP A 591 -14.35 -5.09 12.99
CA TRP A 591 -15.58 -5.09 13.81
C TRP A 591 -15.40 -5.80 15.15
N ASN A 592 -14.28 -6.50 15.37
CA ASN A 592 -14.06 -7.33 16.58
C ASN A 592 -15.18 -8.36 16.81
N ARG A 593 -15.72 -8.92 15.71
CA ARG A 593 -16.77 -9.95 15.72
C ARG A 593 -16.21 -11.28 15.25
N LYS A 594 -16.74 -12.38 15.82
CA LYS A 594 -16.48 -13.74 15.33
C LYS A 594 -17.21 -13.93 14.00
N ALA A 595 -16.55 -14.54 13.01
CA ALA A 595 -17.15 -14.83 11.71
C ALA A 595 -16.81 -16.24 11.21
N GLN A 596 -17.70 -16.83 10.41
CA GLN A 596 -17.50 -18.10 9.74
C GLN A 596 -18.06 -18.07 8.32
N VAL A 597 -17.36 -18.72 7.39
CA VAL A 597 -17.81 -18.89 6.00
C VAL A 597 -18.58 -20.19 5.86
N GLY A 598 -19.81 -20.12 5.36
CA GLY A 598 -20.70 -21.27 5.18
C GLY A 598 -22.17 -20.87 5.30
N SER A 599 -23.07 -21.85 5.23
CA SER A 599 -24.49 -21.59 5.45
C SER A 599 -24.88 -21.90 6.89
N LYS A 600 -25.63 -20.98 7.51
CA LYS A 600 -26.27 -21.16 8.84
C LYS A 600 -27.13 -22.44 8.88
N LEU A 601 -27.72 -22.83 7.74
CA LEU A 601 -28.56 -24.01 7.58
C LEU A 601 -27.77 -25.33 7.39
N SER A 602 -26.55 -25.29 6.83
CA SER A 602 -25.76 -26.51 6.60
C SER A 602 -25.23 -27.15 7.89
N ASN A 603 -25.08 -26.38 8.97
CA ASN A 603 -24.75 -26.92 10.30
C ASN A 603 -25.97 -27.49 11.06
N LEU A 604 -27.19 -27.21 10.57
CA LEU A 604 -28.44 -27.79 11.08
C LEU A 604 -28.86 -29.05 10.31
N CYS A 605 -28.39 -29.21 9.06
CA CYS A 605 -28.74 -30.34 8.21
C CYS A 605 -27.51 -31.20 7.90
N CYS A 606 -27.19 -32.13 8.80
CA CYS A 606 -26.61 -33.40 8.37
C CYS A 606 -27.71 -34.17 7.62
N PHE A 607 -27.51 -34.44 6.33
CA PHE A 607 -28.19 -35.52 5.62
C PHE A 607 -27.16 -36.51 5.10
#